data_AF-A0A194QKH6-F1
#
_entry.id   AF-A0A194QKH6-F1
#
_cell.length_a   1.000
_cell.length_b   1.000
_cell.length_c   1.000
_cell.angle_alpha   90.00
_cell.angle_beta   90.00
_cell.angle_gamma   90.00
#
_symmetry.space_group_name_H-M   'P 1'
#
loop_
_entity.id
_entity.type
_entity.pdbx_description
1 polymer ?
#
loop_
_entity_poly.entity_id
_entity_poly.type
_entity_poly.pdbx_seq_one_letter_code
_entity_poly.pdbx_strand_id
1 'polypeptide(L)'
;MSSMSERRAWSQALGELLRHVSEREPELAEEVVPGAHRAWLARAFAVPDRLARAALLRNTAADFAALAATWLRRADLASDRLLSACWGNVGDALAAHLPPHTAHDAEVERVAEDHVLFLRCLRTAFGRDEKKKRGIKFAGDADDEPTVHAELVPGAARYHRHLQETVERTCALYLQHAAPGLLRPLHALLVEFESGPLLAALAARLGVPSVFALYETVLRARLQNEGEDGRPLLDVVFLLLKHLDDEEQDEVFRSFERLPPPALEWCVSLSVSPPHCAPPAPPAPPAARRWLRGALVQRALLALAARALDPHDPHDPHAADLLLHCLGHDPQGESITSDETIGLIVEQVCEAVSLVAEGEGQGEGEGREAAERRARTAAQVCSALAGTRNAHCARLAHALFSLQLHVPGGLVSPDTWAEVRCAWRAALSALSPAPGRRLRARLVRLVHAHLAQRYVHLAGGRNNLVHCIHTPHK
;
A
#
# COMPACT_ATOMS: atom_id res chain seq x y z
N MET A 1 -32.06 -22.36 13.23
CA MET A 1 -30.86 -21.90 12.48
C MET A 1 -29.59 -22.03 13.33
N SER A 2 -29.46 -23.10 14.10
CA SER A 2 -28.34 -23.34 15.02
C SER A 2 -27.14 -24.00 14.34
N SER A 3 -27.30 -24.62 13.16
CA SER A 3 -26.20 -25.27 12.43
C SER A 3 -25.98 -24.73 11.01
N MET A 4 -24.75 -24.89 10.50
CA MET A 4 -24.38 -24.52 9.12
C MET A 4 -25.22 -25.26 8.06
N SER A 5 -25.50 -26.54 8.27
CA SER A 5 -26.31 -27.36 7.36
C SER A 5 -27.76 -26.90 7.33
N GLU A 6 -28.34 -26.59 8.48
CA GLU A 6 -29.71 -26.05 8.58
C GLU A 6 -29.84 -24.70 7.88
N ARG A 7 -28.85 -23.80 8.05
CA ARG A 7 -28.83 -22.50 7.37
C ARG A 7 -28.77 -22.64 5.84
N ARG A 8 -27.95 -23.57 5.34
CA ARG A 8 -27.86 -23.88 3.91
C ARG A 8 -29.18 -24.47 3.38
N ALA A 9 -29.75 -25.44 4.09
CA ALA A 9 -31.00 -26.07 3.71
C ALA A 9 -32.16 -25.06 3.67
N TRP A 10 -32.23 -24.14 4.63
CA TRP A 10 -33.23 -23.07 4.66
C TRP A 10 -33.11 -22.12 3.46
N SER A 11 -31.89 -21.65 3.18
CA SER A 11 -31.59 -20.75 2.06
C SER A 11 -31.96 -21.39 0.72
N GLN A 12 -31.53 -22.64 0.52
CA GLN A 12 -31.82 -23.41 -0.70
C GLN A 12 -33.32 -23.68 -0.86
N ALA A 13 -34.01 -24.11 0.20
CA ALA A 13 -35.45 -24.36 0.16
C ALA A 13 -36.24 -23.11 -0.23
N LEU A 14 -35.83 -21.94 0.28
CA LEU A 14 -36.46 -20.67 -0.09
C LEU A 14 -36.20 -20.33 -1.56
N GLY A 15 -34.96 -20.48 -2.04
CA GLY A 15 -34.62 -20.30 -3.46
C GLY A 15 -35.43 -21.21 -4.38
N GLU A 16 -35.59 -22.48 -4.01
CA GLU A 16 -36.39 -23.46 -4.76
C GLU A 16 -37.90 -23.12 -4.76
N LEU A 17 -38.44 -22.66 -3.63
CA LEU A 17 -39.83 -22.21 -3.53
C LEU A 17 -40.09 -20.98 -4.41
N LEU A 18 -39.22 -19.96 -4.35
CA LEU A 18 -39.34 -18.77 -5.20
C LEU A 18 -39.23 -19.13 -6.69
N ARG A 19 -38.32 -20.05 -7.03
CA ARG A 19 -38.22 -20.59 -8.38
C ARG A 19 -39.55 -21.25 -8.79
N HIS A 20 -40.09 -22.12 -7.95
CA HIS A 20 -41.35 -22.83 -8.23
C HIS A 20 -42.53 -21.88 -8.44
N VAL A 21 -42.72 -20.90 -7.56
CA VAL A 21 -43.77 -19.88 -7.67
C VAL A 21 -43.59 -19.09 -8.97
N SER A 22 -42.35 -18.66 -9.27
CA SER A 22 -42.08 -17.92 -10.50
C SER A 22 -42.38 -18.72 -11.78
N GLU A 23 -42.20 -20.05 -11.76
CA GLU A 23 -42.44 -20.94 -12.90
C GLU A 23 -43.91 -21.31 -13.09
N ARG A 24 -44.65 -21.52 -11.99
CA ARG A 24 -46.01 -22.10 -12.06
C ARG A 24 -47.13 -21.10 -11.92
N GLU A 25 -46.88 -19.96 -11.27
CA GLU A 25 -47.92 -18.96 -10.96
C GLU A 25 -47.41 -17.55 -11.28
N PRO A 26 -47.20 -17.22 -12.57
CA PRO A 26 -46.57 -15.95 -12.97
C PRO A 26 -47.38 -14.71 -12.53
N GLU A 27 -48.70 -14.83 -12.42
CA GLU A 27 -49.58 -13.75 -11.95
C GLU A 27 -49.37 -13.42 -10.46
N LEU A 28 -49.10 -14.44 -9.64
CA LEU A 28 -48.81 -14.27 -8.20
C LEU A 28 -47.32 -13.97 -7.95
N ALA A 29 -46.44 -14.39 -8.86
CA ALA A 29 -45.01 -14.25 -8.69
C ALA A 29 -44.57 -12.79 -8.54
N GLU A 30 -45.13 -11.86 -9.33
CA GLU A 30 -44.78 -10.44 -9.27
C GLU A 30 -45.05 -9.79 -7.89
N GLU A 31 -46.06 -10.28 -7.16
CA GLU A 31 -46.40 -9.78 -5.82
C GLU A 31 -45.58 -10.49 -4.72
N VAL A 32 -45.51 -11.83 -4.78
CA VAL A 32 -44.98 -12.65 -3.69
C VAL A 32 -43.46 -12.70 -3.69
N VAL A 33 -42.84 -12.85 -4.87
CA VAL A 33 -41.39 -13.11 -4.96
C VAL A 33 -40.56 -11.92 -4.46
N PRO A 34 -40.83 -10.65 -4.88
CA PRO A 34 -40.07 -9.52 -4.36
C PRO A 34 -40.23 -9.33 -2.85
N GLY A 35 -41.44 -9.53 -2.30
CA GLY A 35 -41.68 -9.42 -0.86
C GLY A 35 -40.91 -10.47 -0.05
N ALA A 36 -40.94 -11.72 -0.50
CA ALA A 36 -40.20 -12.81 0.13
C ALA A 36 -38.68 -12.64 0.02
N HIS A 37 -38.18 -12.19 -1.14
CA HIS A 37 -36.76 -11.89 -1.34
C HIS A 37 -36.28 -10.76 -0.41
N ARG A 38 -37.08 -9.70 -0.23
CA ARG A 38 -36.75 -8.61 0.71
C ARG A 38 -36.64 -9.13 2.15
N ALA A 39 -37.61 -9.93 2.60
CA ALA A 39 -37.59 -10.52 3.94
C ALA A 39 -36.40 -11.48 4.15
N TRP A 40 -36.01 -12.20 3.08
CA TRP A 40 -34.82 -13.06 3.09
C TRP A 40 -33.55 -12.26 3.31
N LEU A 41 -33.32 -11.20 2.53
CA LEU A 41 -32.15 -10.32 2.67
C LEU A 41 -32.08 -9.71 4.08
N ALA A 42 -33.19 -9.17 4.58
CA ALA A 42 -33.25 -8.59 5.92
C ALA A 42 -32.85 -9.61 7.01
N ARG A 43 -33.30 -10.87 6.88
CA ARG A 43 -32.89 -11.95 7.79
C ARG A 43 -31.42 -12.33 7.62
N ALA A 44 -30.91 -12.35 6.40
CA ALA A 44 -29.54 -12.73 6.11
C ALA A 44 -28.53 -11.78 6.77
N PHE A 45 -28.79 -10.47 6.68
CA PHE A 45 -27.94 -9.44 7.28
C PHE A 45 -28.17 -9.23 8.78
N ALA A 46 -29.33 -9.59 9.34
CA ALA A 46 -29.63 -9.40 10.76
C ALA A 46 -29.03 -10.48 11.71
N VAL A 47 -28.32 -11.49 11.20
CA VAL A 47 -27.75 -12.56 12.04
C VAL A 47 -26.66 -12.01 12.97
N PRO A 48 -26.76 -12.15 14.31
CA PRO A 48 -25.77 -11.57 15.23
C PRO A 48 -24.37 -12.18 15.12
N ASP A 49 -24.30 -13.50 15.03
CA ASP A 49 -23.04 -14.25 14.94
C ASP A 49 -22.34 -14.02 13.59
N ARG A 50 -21.08 -13.56 13.61
CA ARG A 50 -20.32 -13.16 12.42
C ARG A 50 -20.11 -14.33 11.45
N LEU A 51 -19.75 -15.51 11.97
CA LEU A 51 -19.46 -16.68 11.13
C LEU A 51 -20.75 -17.22 10.49
N ALA A 52 -21.84 -17.30 11.26
CA ALA A 52 -23.15 -17.69 10.77
C ALA A 52 -23.67 -16.69 9.73
N ARG A 53 -23.52 -15.38 9.97
CA ARG A 53 -23.92 -14.33 9.04
C ARG A 53 -23.15 -14.44 7.73
N ALA A 54 -21.83 -14.51 7.79
CA ALA A 54 -21.00 -14.65 6.61
C ALA A 54 -21.37 -15.91 5.78
N ALA A 55 -21.63 -17.04 6.43
CA ALA A 55 -22.09 -18.24 5.74
C ALA A 55 -23.47 -18.06 5.08
N LEU A 56 -24.41 -17.41 5.78
CA LEU A 56 -25.75 -17.17 5.27
C LEU A 56 -25.75 -16.18 4.10
N LEU A 57 -24.93 -15.13 4.14
CA LEU A 57 -24.75 -14.18 3.04
C LEU A 57 -24.20 -14.87 1.79
N ARG A 58 -23.20 -15.76 1.94
CA ARG A 58 -22.67 -16.55 0.82
C ARG A 58 -23.74 -17.42 0.18
N ASN A 59 -24.53 -18.14 0.99
CA ASN A 59 -25.61 -18.99 0.49
C ASN A 59 -26.70 -18.16 -0.18
N THR A 60 -27.11 -17.06 0.45
CA THR A 60 -28.13 -16.14 -0.07
C THR A 60 -27.74 -15.58 -1.43
N ALA A 61 -26.50 -15.13 -1.57
CA ALA A 61 -25.97 -14.66 -2.85
C ALA A 61 -25.96 -15.76 -3.92
N ALA A 62 -25.52 -16.97 -3.56
CA ALA A 62 -25.46 -18.09 -4.50
C ALA A 62 -26.85 -18.52 -4.99
N ASP A 63 -27.80 -18.66 -4.06
CA ASP A 63 -29.17 -19.05 -4.34
C ASP A 63 -29.89 -17.97 -5.17
N PHE A 64 -29.68 -16.67 -4.87
CA PHE A 64 -30.20 -15.58 -5.70
C PHE A 64 -29.60 -15.60 -7.11
N ALA A 65 -28.28 -15.83 -7.25
CA ALA A 65 -27.64 -15.93 -8.58
C ALA A 65 -28.22 -17.09 -9.42
N ALA A 66 -28.48 -18.23 -8.79
CA ALA A 66 -29.12 -19.38 -9.44
C ALA A 66 -30.58 -19.08 -9.85
N LEU A 67 -31.32 -18.39 -8.99
CA LEU A 67 -32.69 -17.93 -9.28
C LEU A 67 -32.71 -16.94 -10.46
N ALA A 68 -31.83 -15.93 -10.44
CA ALA A 68 -31.67 -14.96 -11.52
C ALA A 68 -31.29 -15.63 -12.86
N ALA A 69 -30.40 -16.63 -12.83
CA ALA A 69 -30.07 -17.42 -14.02
C ALA A 69 -31.27 -18.18 -14.59
N THR A 70 -32.27 -18.52 -13.76
CA THR A 70 -33.50 -19.17 -14.21
C THR A 70 -34.42 -18.20 -14.91
N TRP A 71 -34.61 -17.00 -14.36
CA TRP A 71 -35.39 -15.92 -14.99
C TRP A 71 -34.77 -15.45 -16.31
N LEU A 72 -33.44 -15.30 -16.36
CA LEU A 72 -32.75 -14.91 -17.58
C LEU A 72 -32.85 -15.93 -18.72
N ARG A 73 -32.90 -17.24 -18.39
CA ARG A 73 -33.09 -18.31 -19.37
C ARG A 73 -34.48 -18.30 -20.01
N ARG A 74 -35.49 -17.82 -19.29
CA ARG A 74 -36.87 -17.72 -19.80
C ARG A 74 -37.07 -16.53 -20.73
N ALA A 75 -36.35 -15.43 -20.48
CA ALA A 75 -36.36 -14.22 -21.29
C ALA A 75 -37.78 -13.66 -21.56
N ASP A 76 -38.70 -13.82 -20.61
CA ASP A 76 -40.05 -13.27 -20.65
C ASP A 76 -40.20 -11.99 -19.80
N LEU A 77 -41.22 -11.17 -20.09
CA LEU A 77 -41.42 -9.87 -19.44
C LEU A 77 -41.63 -9.99 -17.92
N ALA A 78 -42.33 -11.04 -17.46
CA ALA A 78 -42.58 -11.27 -16.04
C ALA A 78 -41.26 -11.57 -15.31
N SER A 79 -40.41 -12.42 -15.89
CA SER A 79 -39.07 -12.73 -15.39
C SER A 79 -38.18 -11.49 -15.32
N ASP A 80 -38.29 -10.58 -16.30
CA ASP A 80 -37.56 -9.31 -16.29
C ASP A 80 -38.01 -8.36 -15.17
N ARG A 81 -39.31 -8.29 -14.89
CA ARG A 81 -39.84 -7.52 -13.76
C ARG A 81 -39.39 -8.08 -12.43
N LEU A 82 -39.42 -9.41 -12.28
CA LEU A 82 -38.93 -10.11 -11.08
C LEU A 82 -37.44 -9.86 -10.86
N LEU A 83 -36.64 -9.99 -11.92
CA LEU A 83 -35.21 -9.74 -11.88
C LEU A 83 -34.92 -8.30 -11.43
N SER A 84 -35.55 -7.31 -12.07
CA SER A 84 -35.40 -5.89 -11.73
C SER A 84 -35.83 -5.59 -10.29
N ALA A 85 -36.99 -6.08 -9.85
CA ALA A 85 -37.48 -5.88 -8.48
C ALA A 85 -36.57 -6.53 -7.43
N CYS A 86 -36.04 -7.73 -7.69
CA CYS A 86 -35.15 -8.40 -6.75
C CYS A 86 -33.76 -7.73 -6.68
N TRP A 87 -33.23 -7.22 -7.79
CA TRP A 87 -32.04 -6.37 -7.75
C TRP A 87 -32.29 -5.04 -7.01
N GLY A 88 -33.47 -4.45 -7.18
CA GLY A 88 -33.92 -3.31 -6.36
C GLY A 88 -33.85 -3.63 -4.86
N ASN A 89 -34.41 -4.77 -4.45
CA ASN A 89 -34.34 -5.23 -3.06
C ASN A 89 -32.90 -5.43 -2.56
N VAL A 90 -31.96 -5.88 -3.40
CA VAL A 90 -30.53 -5.96 -3.03
C VAL A 90 -29.99 -4.57 -2.71
N GLY A 91 -30.20 -3.60 -3.62
CA GLY A 91 -29.76 -2.23 -3.42
C GLY A 91 -30.36 -1.60 -2.16
N ASP A 92 -31.66 -1.79 -1.94
CA ASP A 92 -32.37 -1.28 -0.77
C ASP A 92 -31.85 -1.91 0.53
N ALA A 93 -31.56 -3.22 0.52
CA ALA A 93 -31.01 -3.91 1.69
C ALA A 93 -29.62 -3.38 2.06
N LEU A 94 -28.72 -3.21 1.07
CA LEU A 94 -27.38 -2.67 1.32
C LEU A 94 -27.45 -1.23 1.84
N ALA A 95 -28.36 -0.40 1.30
CA ALA A 95 -28.56 0.97 1.77
C ALA A 95 -29.13 1.03 3.19
N ALA A 96 -30.13 0.20 3.49
CA ALA A 96 -30.79 0.17 4.80
C ALA A 96 -29.91 -0.42 5.91
N HIS A 97 -28.92 -1.25 5.56
CA HIS A 97 -28.00 -1.84 6.52
C HIS A 97 -26.87 -0.92 6.94
N LEU A 98 -26.59 0.16 6.19
CA LEU A 98 -25.60 1.15 6.59
C LEU A 98 -26.03 1.83 7.91
N PRO A 99 -25.16 1.85 8.94
CA PRO A 99 -25.45 2.55 10.18
C PRO A 99 -25.62 4.07 9.96
N PRO A 100 -26.29 4.78 10.88
CA PRO A 100 -26.33 6.24 10.84
C PRO A 100 -24.91 6.84 10.93
N HIS A 101 -24.73 8.08 10.46
CA HIS A 101 -23.43 8.76 10.48
C HIS A 101 -22.82 8.93 11.89
N THR A 102 -23.61 8.74 12.94
CA THR A 102 -23.17 8.81 14.34
C THR A 102 -22.67 7.47 14.89
N ALA A 103 -22.73 6.40 14.11
CA ALA A 103 -22.24 5.09 14.51
C ALA A 103 -20.72 5.06 14.61
N HIS A 104 -20.20 4.11 15.38
CA HIS A 104 -18.75 3.94 15.54
C HIS A 104 -18.11 3.34 14.28
N ASP A 105 -16.92 3.79 13.90
CA ASP A 105 -16.26 3.38 12.66
C ASP A 105 -16.09 1.86 12.52
N ALA A 106 -15.77 1.16 13.61
CA ALA A 106 -15.64 -0.30 13.60
C ALA A 106 -16.97 -1.03 13.29
N GLU A 107 -18.11 -0.45 13.68
CA GLU A 107 -19.42 -1.00 13.32
C GLU A 107 -19.72 -0.77 11.83
N VAL A 108 -19.40 0.42 11.33
CA VAL A 108 -19.57 0.81 9.93
C VAL A 108 -18.69 -0.07 9.02
N GLU A 109 -17.42 -0.25 9.36
CA GLU A 109 -16.50 -1.13 8.61
C GLU A 109 -17.02 -2.57 8.58
N ARG A 110 -17.45 -3.11 9.73
CA ARG A 110 -18.00 -4.48 9.82
C ARG A 110 -19.22 -4.69 8.92
N VAL A 111 -20.14 -3.73 8.89
CA VAL A 111 -21.32 -3.81 7.99
C VAL A 111 -20.87 -3.78 6.54
N ALA A 112 -19.93 -2.90 6.20
CA ALA A 112 -19.44 -2.78 4.84
C ALA A 112 -18.63 -4.00 4.38
N GLU A 113 -17.93 -4.70 5.28
CA GLU A 113 -17.32 -6.01 5.00
C GLU A 113 -18.36 -7.06 4.59
N ASP A 114 -19.53 -7.09 5.25
CA ASP A 114 -20.62 -7.99 4.92
C ASP A 114 -21.19 -7.68 3.52
N HIS A 115 -21.28 -6.39 3.15
CA HIS A 115 -21.64 -5.98 1.79
C HIS A 115 -20.62 -6.44 0.75
N VAL A 116 -19.32 -6.25 1.00
CA VAL A 116 -18.23 -6.69 0.13
C VAL A 116 -18.32 -8.20 -0.09
N LEU A 117 -18.47 -8.97 0.99
CA LEU A 117 -18.62 -10.42 0.91
C LEU A 117 -19.80 -10.83 0.04
N PHE A 118 -20.96 -10.23 0.27
CA PHE A 118 -22.20 -10.55 -0.46
C PHE A 118 -22.06 -10.26 -1.95
N LEU A 119 -21.57 -9.07 -2.33
CA LEU A 119 -21.38 -8.67 -3.74
C LEU A 119 -20.33 -9.53 -4.46
N ARG A 120 -19.22 -9.88 -3.78
CA ARG A 120 -18.22 -10.84 -4.31
C ARG A 120 -18.82 -12.22 -4.56
N CYS A 121 -19.71 -12.66 -3.68
CA CYS A 121 -20.40 -13.94 -3.85
C CYS A 121 -21.38 -13.91 -5.02
N LEU A 122 -22.12 -12.81 -5.23
CA LEU A 122 -22.95 -12.64 -6.42
C LEU A 122 -22.12 -12.70 -7.70
N ARG A 123 -21.00 -11.96 -7.74
CA ARG A 123 -20.06 -11.96 -8.88
C ARG A 123 -19.60 -13.37 -9.26
N THR A 124 -19.24 -14.18 -8.26
CA THR A 124 -18.61 -15.49 -8.48
C THR A 124 -19.60 -16.65 -8.57
N ALA A 125 -20.82 -16.51 -8.06
CA ALA A 125 -21.80 -17.59 -8.05
C ALA A 125 -22.53 -17.75 -9.39
N PHE A 126 -22.68 -16.67 -10.16
CA PHE A 126 -23.40 -16.72 -11.44
C PHE A 126 -22.68 -17.62 -12.46
N GLY A 127 -23.43 -18.54 -13.08
CA GLY A 127 -22.87 -19.49 -14.05
C GLY A 127 -22.07 -20.65 -13.45
N ARG A 128 -21.95 -20.76 -12.12
CA ARG A 128 -21.38 -21.96 -11.48
C ARG A 128 -22.38 -23.10 -11.51
N ASP A 129 -22.07 -24.11 -12.31
CA ASP A 129 -22.83 -25.34 -12.39
C ASP A 129 -22.60 -26.17 -11.11
N GLU A 130 -23.54 -26.15 -10.17
CA GLU A 130 -23.44 -26.89 -8.89
C GLU A 130 -23.21 -28.40 -9.07
N LYS A 131 -23.48 -28.94 -10.28
CA LYS A 131 -23.23 -30.34 -10.61
C LYS A 131 -21.76 -30.77 -10.45
N LYS A 132 -20.78 -29.84 -10.55
CA LYS A 132 -19.34 -30.17 -10.38
C LYS A 132 -18.85 -30.25 -8.92
N LYS A 133 -19.63 -29.80 -7.92
CA LYS A 133 -19.21 -29.85 -6.50
C LYS A 133 -19.68 -31.11 -5.73
N ARG A 134 -20.28 -32.09 -6.40
CA ARG A 134 -20.66 -33.38 -5.77
C ARG A 134 -19.50 -34.38 -5.65
N GLY A 135 -18.29 -34.02 -6.06
CA GLY A 135 -17.07 -34.77 -5.75
C GLY A 135 -16.58 -34.44 -4.35
N ILE A 136 -16.52 -35.44 -3.46
CA ILE A 136 -15.88 -35.34 -2.15
C ILE A 136 -14.39 -35.04 -2.39
N LYS A 137 -13.92 -33.84 -2.03
CA LYS A 137 -12.48 -33.52 -2.02
C LYS A 137 -11.85 -33.99 -0.70
N PHE A 138 -10.79 -34.77 -0.78
CA PHE A 138 -9.97 -35.16 0.37
C PHE A 138 -8.86 -34.12 0.59
N ALA A 139 -8.37 -34.02 1.84
CA ALA A 139 -7.29 -33.10 2.19
C ALA A 139 -6.01 -33.45 1.39
N GLY A 140 -5.69 -32.62 0.40
CA GLY A 140 -4.56 -32.83 -0.51
C GLY A 140 -4.80 -32.29 -1.93
N ASP A 141 -6.06 -32.09 -2.33
CA ASP A 141 -6.36 -31.46 -3.62
C ASP A 141 -6.06 -29.96 -3.54
N ALA A 142 -5.06 -29.52 -4.29
CA ALA A 142 -4.78 -28.11 -4.51
C ALA A 142 -6.06 -27.38 -4.98
N ASP A 143 -6.21 -26.14 -4.54
CA ASP A 143 -7.24 -25.23 -5.05
C ASP A 143 -6.95 -24.91 -6.52
N ASP A 144 -7.33 -25.81 -7.42
CA ASP A 144 -7.53 -25.48 -8.82
C ASP A 144 -8.61 -24.40 -8.87
N GLU A 145 -8.21 -23.16 -9.15
CA GLU A 145 -9.14 -22.09 -9.47
C GLU A 145 -10.07 -22.57 -10.60
N PRO A 146 -11.39 -22.68 -10.36
CA PRO A 146 -12.29 -23.18 -11.38
C PRO A 146 -12.40 -22.09 -12.46
N THR A 147 -11.84 -22.36 -13.64
CA THR A 147 -12.04 -21.55 -14.84
C THR A 147 -13.54 -21.52 -15.15
N VAL A 148 -14.15 -20.35 -14.99
CA VAL A 148 -15.60 -20.11 -15.10
C VAL A 148 -15.97 -19.86 -16.56
N HIS A 149 -16.82 -20.71 -17.16
CA HIS A 149 -17.47 -20.39 -18.43
C HIS A 149 -18.82 -19.68 -18.16
N ALA A 150 -18.76 -18.40 -17.79
CA ALA A 150 -19.95 -17.56 -17.58
C ALA A 150 -20.75 -17.32 -18.89
N GLU A 151 -20.15 -17.61 -20.05
CA GLU A 151 -20.72 -17.41 -21.38
C GLU A 151 -21.86 -18.38 -21.74
N LEU A 152 -22.12 -19.43 -20.95
CA LEU A 152 -23.10 -20.46 -21.28
C LEU A 152 -24.55 -20.15 -20.85
N VAL A 153 -24.79 -19.09 -20.06
CA VAL A 153 -26.15 -18.70 -19.61
C VAL A 153 -26.70 -17.58 -20.51
N PRO A 154 -27.78 -17.81 -21.29
CA PRO A 154 -28.46 -16.75 -22.01
C PRO A 154 -28.83 -15.60 -21.08
N GLY A 155 -28.48 -14.36 -21.45
CA GLY A 155 -28.73 -13.17 -20.63
C GLY A 155 -27.66 -12.86 -19.58
N ALA A 156 -26.51 -13.55 -19.56
CA ALA A 156 -25.41 -13.28 -18.64
C ALA A 156 -24.99 -11.79 -18.60
N ALA A 157 -24.93 -11.12 -19.75
CA ALA A 157 -24.59 -9.69 -19.81
C ALA A 157 -25.58 -8.81 -19.02
N ARG A 158 -26.86 -9.19 -18.96
CA ARG A 158 -27.90 -8.49 -18.19
C ARG A 158 -27.72 -8.68 -16.70
N TYR A 159 -27.36 -9.89 -16.25
CA TYR A 159 -26.99 -10.15 -14.86
C TYR A 159 -25.82 -9.26 -14.42
N HIS A 160 -24.73 -9.26 -15.19
CA HIS A 160 -23.54 -8.48 -14.88
C HIS A 160 -23.82 -6.98 -14.86
N ARG A 161 -24.69 -6.48 -15.76
CA ARG A 161 -25.14 -5.08 -15.73
C ARG A 161 -25.84 -4.72 -14.41
N HIS A 162 -26.81 -5.51 -13.97
CA HIS A 162 -27.49 -5.23 -12.70
C HIS A 162 -26.55 -5.34 -11.50
N LEU A 163 -25.60 -6.29 -11.53
CA LEU A 163 -24.57 -6.37 -10.50
C LEU A 163 -23.68 -5.11 -10.49
N GLN A 164 -23.24 -4.64 -11.66
CA GLN A 164 -22.47 -3.40 -11.81
C GLN A 164 -23.25 -2.20 -11.29
N GLU A 165 -24.51 -2.01 -11.72
CA GLU A 165 -25.38 -0.94 -11.22
C GLU A 165 -25.54 -0.98 -9.69
N THR A 166 -25.61 -2.17 -9.10
CA THR A 166 -25.70 -2.34 -7.64
C THR A 166 -24.39 -1.98 -6.93
N VAL A 167 -23.25 -2.37 -7.50
CA VAL A 167 -21.92 -2.02 -6.99
C VAL A 167 -21.69 -0.51 -7.10
N GLU A 168 -21.99 0.10 -8.25
CA GLU A 168 -21.97 1.56 -8.46
C GLU A 168 -22.82 2.28 -7.41
N ARG A 169 -24.03 1.76 -7.15
CA ARG A 169 -24.91 2.31 -6.12
C ARG A 169 -24.28 2.28 -4.74
N THR A 170 -23.70 1.14 -4.38
CA THR A 170 -23.06 0.90 -3.08
C THR A 170 -21.82 1.78 -2.90
N CYS A 171 -20.94 1.85 -3.90
CA CYS A 171 -19.75 2.70 -3.85
C CYS A 171 -20.12 4.20 -3.72
N ALA A 172 -21.13 4.66 -4.44
CA ALA A 172 -21.61 6.03 -4.30
C ALA A 172 -22.19 6.31 -2.92
N LEU A 173 -22.92 5.35 -2.33
CA LEU A 173 -23.42 5.46 -0.96
C LEU A 173 -22.26 5.58 0.04
N TYR A 174 -21.19 4.81 -0.13
CA TYR A 174 -20.02 4.89 0.75
C TYR A 174 -19.32 6.25 0.65
N LEU A 175 -19.14 6.75 -0.57
CA LEU A 175 -18.57 8.07 -0.78
C LEU A 175 -19.47 9.18 -0.21
N GLN A 176 -20.79 9.09 -0.36
CA GLN A 176 -21.73 10.06 0.24
C GLN A 176 -21.77 9.97 1.77
N HIS A 177 -21.67 8.78 2.34
CA HIS A 177 -21.76 8.56 3.79
C HIS A 177 -20.60 9.19 4.56
N ALA A 178 -19.40 9.20 3.96
CA ALA A 178 -18.21 9.87 4.47
C ALA A 178 -17.55 9.28 5.73
N ALA A 179 -18.01 8.12 6.22
CA ALA A 179 -17.36 7.47 7.36
C ALA A 179 -16.00 6.85 6.96
N PRO A 180 -14.91 7.10 7.71
CA PRO A 180 -13.58 6.52 7.45
C PRO A 180 -13.60 4.99 7.35
N GLY A 181 -14.41 4.32 8.18
CA GLY A 181 -14.58 2.86 8.17
C GLY A 181 -15.10 2.28 6.83
N LEU A 182 -15.60 3.11 5.91
CA LEU A 182 -16.08 2.68 4.59
C LEU A 182 -14.98 2.69 3.52
N LEU A 183 -13.84 3.34 3.75
CA LEU A 183 -12.82 3.54 2.72
C LEU A 183 -12.12 2.23 2.32
N ARG A 184 -11.79 1.37 3.29
CA ARG A 184 -11.19 0.07 3.00
C ARG A 184 -12.16 -0.88 2.28
N PRO A 185 -13.44 -1.02 2.71
CA PRO A 185 -14.47 -1.71 1.94
C PRO A 185 -14.71 -1.13 0.54
N LEU A 186 -14.68 0.20 0.38
CA LEU A 186 -14.79 0.87 -0.92
C LEU A 186 -13.64 0.45 -1.83
N HIS A 187 -12.39 0.57 -1.36
CA HIS A 187 -11.22 0.13 -2.10
C HIS A 187 -11.33 -1.34 -2.50
N ALA A 188 -11.78 -2.20 -1.57
CA ALA A 188 -11.98 -3.63 -1.83
C ALA A 188 -13.03 -3.92 -2.93
N LEU A 189 -14.09 -3.12 -3.05
CA LEU A 189 -15.05 -3.21 -4.15
C LEU A 189 -14.47 -2.68 -5.46
N LEU A 190 -13.78 -1.54 -5.43
CA LEU A 190 -13.19 -0.94 -6.62
C LEU A 190 -12.11 -1.82 -7.25
N VAL A 191 -11.26 -2.47 -6.45
CA VAL A 191 -10.28 -3.47 -6.92
C VAL A 191 -10.98 -4.71 -7.46
N GLU A 192 -12.01 -5.20 -6.78
CA GLU A 192 -12.70 -6.43 -7.19
C GLU A 192 -13.42 -6.24 -8.53
N PHE A 193 -14.10 -5.12 -8.73
CA PHE A 193 -14.92 -4.84 -9.91
C PHE A 193 -14.20 -3.95 -10.94
N GLU A 194 -12.87 -3.81 -10.77
CA GLU A 194 -11.99 -2.86 -11.45
C GLU A 194 -12.27 -2.78 -12.95
N SER A 195 -13.02 -1.75 -13.34
CA SER A 195 -13.30 -1.40 -14.71
C SER A 195 -13.36 0.14 -14.76
N GLY A 196 -12.59 0.77 -15.64
CA GLY A 196 -12.71 2.23 -15.88
C GLY A 196 -14.17 2.72 -16.02
N PRO A 197 -15.07 1.93 -16.66
CA PRO A 197 -16.50 2.18 -16.65
C PRO A 197 -17.14 2.35 -15.27
N LEU A 198 -16.75 1.58 -14.24
CA LEU A 198 -17.27 1.70 -12.87
C LEU A 198 -16.95 3.08 -12.28
N LEU A 199 -15.72 3.58 -12.45
CA LEU A 199 -15.34 4.90 -11.96
C LEU A 199 -16.04 6.03 -12.73
N ALA A 200 -16.21 5.88 -14.05
CA ALA A 200 -16.97 6.83 -14.85
C ALA A 200 -18.46 6.86 -14.46
N ALA A 201 -19.06 5.69 -14.20
CA ALA A 201 -20.44 5.59 -13.73
C ALA A 201 -20.60 6.16 -12.32
N LEU A 202 -19.62 5.95 -11.44
CA LEU A 202 -19.57 6.55 -10.11
C LEU A 202 -19.51 8.07 -10.19
N ALA A 203 -18.65 8.62 -11.07
CA ALA A 203 -18.58 10.05 -11.34
C ALA A 203 -19.93 10.62 -11.82
N ALA A 204 -20.54 10.01 -12.84
CA ALA A 204 -21.84 10.43 -13.36
C ALA A 204 -22.94 10.38 -12.28
N ARG A 205 -22.95 9.34 -11.44
CA ARG A 205 -23.94 9.16 -10.37
C ARG A 205 -23.77 10.16 -9.22
N LEU A 206 -22.55 10.64 -8.99
CA LEU A 206 -22.27 11.72 -8.04
C LEU A 206 -22.43 13.12 -8.66
N GLY A 207 -22.84 13.19 -9.93
CA GLY A 207 -23.09 14.46 -10.62
C GLY A 207 -21.84 15.18 -11.10
N VAL A 208 -20.72 14.46 -11.25
CA VAL A 208 -19.44 15.04 -11.70
C VAL A 208 -19.08 14.55 -13.11
N PRO A 209 -18.48 15.42 -13.95
CA PRO A 209 -18.37 15.17 -15.39
C PRO A 209 -17.30 14.16 -15.80
N SER A 210 -16.33 13.86 -14.94
CA SER A 210 -15.22 12.96 -15.24
C SER A 210 -14.68 12.26 -14.00
N VAL A 211 -13.84 11.24 -14.24
CA VAL A 211 -13.11 10.52 -13.19
C VAL A 211 -12.13 11.47 -12.47
N PHE A 212 -11.48 12.38 -13.19
CA PHE A 212 -10.68 13.45 -12.59
C PHE A 212 -11.54 14.40 -11.73
N ALA A 213 -12.73 14.79 -12.19
CA ALA A 213 -13.62 15.65 -11.40
C ALA A 213 -14.11 14.96 -10.12
N LEU A 214 -14.26 13.62 -10.11
CA LEU A 214 -14.52 12.84 -8.90
C LEU A 214 -13.37 12.99 -7.90
N TYR A 215 -12.12 12.95 -8.36
CA TYR A 215 -10.97 13.25 -7.51
C TYR A 215 -11.04 14.68 -6.95
N GLU A 216 -11.19 15.69 -7.81
CA GLU A 216 -11.12 17.10 -7.40
C GLU A 216 -12.21 17.49 -6.40
N THR A 217 -13.43 17.00 -6.61
CA THR A 217 -14.61 17.46 -5.85
C THR A 217 -14.90 16.62 -4.63
N VAL A 218 -14.61 15.31 -4.65
CA VAL A 218 -14.97 14.38 -3.57
C VAL A 218 -13.75 13.95 -2.77
N LEU A 219 -12.68 13.49 -3.44
CA LEU A 219 -11.56 12.84 -2.76
C LEU A 219 -10.52 13.85 -2.25
N ARG A 220 -10.18 14.87 -3.02
CA ARG A 220 -9.12 15.85 -2.71
C ARG A 220 -9.38 16.57 -1.38
N ALA A 221 -10.60 17.05 -1.18
CA ALA A 221 -10.98 17.76 0.04
C ALA A 221 -10.92 16.83 1.26
N ARG A 222 -11.29 15.56 1.13
CA ARG A 222 -11.17 14.58 2.21
C ARG A 222 -9.72 14.27 2.54
N LEU A 223 -8.89 14.08 1.52
CA LEU A 223 -7.49 13.75 1.71
C LEU A 223 -6.72 14.85 2.47
N GLN A 224 -7.11 16.10 2.28
CA GLN A 224 -6.54 17.24 3.02
C GLN A 224 -6.99 17.31 4.49
N ASN A 225 -8.06 16.63 4.86
CA ASN A 225 -8.69 16.72 6.18
C ASN A 225 -8.61 15.41 7.01
N GLU A 226 -8.32 14.26 6.41
CA GLU A 226 -8.44 12.94 7.07
C GLU A 226 -7.26 12.52 7.98
N GLY A 227 -6.20 13.33 8.11
CA GLY A 227 -5.12 13.05 9.07
C GLY A 227 -4.53 11.64 8.91
N GLU A 228 -4.48 10.85 10.00
CA GLU A 228 -3.90 9.50 9.99
C GLU A 228 -4.79 8.42 9.34
N ASP A 229 -6.09 8.68 9.20
CA ASP A 229 -7.05 7.73 8.61
C ASP A 229 -7.09 7.80 7.08
N GLY A 230 -6.29 8.69 6.46
CA GLY A 230 -6.31 8.96 5.02
C GLY A 230 -5.63 7.90 4.14
N ARG A 231 -4.96 6.89 4.70
CA ARG A 231 -4.24 5.89 3.89
C ARG A 231 -5.15 5.06 2.97
N PRO A 232 -6.29 4.51 3.42
CA PRO A 232 -7.24 3.83 2.52
C PRO A 232 -7.82 4.76 1.46
N LEU A 233 -7.97 6.07 1.74
CA LEU A 233 -8.39 7.05 0.74
C LEU A 233 -7.30 7.23 -0.33
N LEU A 234 -6.02 7.23 0.05
CA LEU A 234 -4.91 7.23 -0.91
C LEU A 234 -4.93 5.99 -1.80
N ASP A 235 -5.21 4.80 -1.27
CA ASP A 235 -5.32 3.59 -2.09
C ASP A 235 -6.40 3.74 -3.19
N VAL A 236 -7.53 4.39 -2.86
CA VAL A 236 -8.59 4.74 -3.84
C VAL A 236 -8.08 5.75 -4.88
N VAL A 237 -7.35 6.78 -4.46
CA VAL A 237 -6.76 7.78 -5.37
C VAL A 237 -5.77 7.12 -6.34
N PHE A 238 -4.88 6.26 -5.84
CA PHE A 238 -3.89 5.56 -6.65
C PHE A 238 -4.51 4.54 -7.60
N LEU A 239 -5.63 3.91 -7.23
CA LEU A 239 -6.42 3.10 -8.15
C LEU A 239 -6.99 3.94 -9.30
N LEU A 240 -7.46 5.16 -9.01
CA LEU A 240 -8.06 6.06 -9.97
C LEU A 240 -7.04 6.62 -10.98
N LEU A 241 -5.76 6.77 -10.60
CA LEU A 241 -4.68 7.21 -11.50
C LEU A 241 -4.58 6.40 -12.80
N LYS A 242 -4.91 5.09 -12.75
CA LYS A 242 -4.89 4.21 -13.94
C LYS A 242 -5.86 4.63 -15.05
N HIS A 243 -6.81 5.50 -14.72
CA HIS A 243 -7.89 5.94 -15.61
C HIS A 243 -7.82 7.43 -15.93
N LEU A 244 -6.74 8.10 -15.52
CA LEU A 244 -6.46 9.50 -15.80
C LEU A 244 -5.41 9.61 -16.91
N ASP A 245 -5.49 10.68 -17.69
CA ASP A 245 -4.40 11.03 -18.61
C ASP A 245 -3.19 11.62 -17.88
N ASP A 246 -2.09 11.83 -18.61
CA ASP A 246 -0.83 12.32 -18.02
C ASP A 246 -0.95 13.72 -17.40
N GLU A 247 -1.79 14.60 -17.95
CA GLU A 247 -1.98 15.97 -17.45
C GLU A 247 -2.79 15.96 -16.16
N GLU A 248 -3.87 15.17 -16.14
CA GLU A 248 -4.71 14.92 -14.97
C GLU A 248 -3.91 14.27 -13.84
N GLN A 249 -3.09 13.26 -14.15
CA GLN A 249 -2.21 12.63 -13.15
C GLN A 249 -1.22 13.65 -12.56
N ASP A 250 -0.57 14.47 -13.38
CA ASP A 250 0.36 15.49 -12.89
C ASP A 250 -0.34 16.50 -11.96
N GLU A 251 -1.60 16.86 -12.23
CA GLU A 251 -2.37 17.74 -11.34
C GLU A 251 -2.74 17.06 -10.01
N VAL A 252 -3.07 15.75 -10.02
CA VAL A 252 -3.22 14.97 -8.78
C VAL A 252 -1.94 15.04 -7.95
N PHE A 253 -0.78 14.77 -8.54
CA PHE A 253 0.50 14.80 -7.84
C PHE A 253 0.89 16.21 -7.34
N ARG A 254 0.62 17.26 -8.12
CA ARG A 254 0.80 18.67 -7.68
C ARG A 254 -0.03 18.99 -6.45
N SER A 255 -1.26 18.47 -6.38
CA SER A 255 -2.15 18.75 -5.26
C SER A 255 -1.67 18.18 -3.91
N PHE A 256 -0.71 17.23 -3.93
CA PHE A 256 -0.11 16.66 -2.72
C PHE A 256 0.76 17.65 -1.94
N GLU A 257 1.11 18.80 -2.51
CA GLU A 257 1.81 19.89 -1.81
C GLU A 257 1.07 20.41 -0.57
N ARG A 258 -0.25 20.23 -0.52
CA ARG A 258 -1.10 20.69 0.59
C ARG A 258 -1.32 19.64 1.67
N LEU A 259 -0.75 18.44 1.53
CA LEU A 259 -0.94 17.34 2.47
C LEU A 259 -0.04 17.48 3.70
N PRO A 260 -0.47 16.96 4.86
CA PRO A 260 0.39 16.87 6.04
C PRO A 260 1.54 15.88 5.79
N PRO A 261 2.69 15.99 6.50
CA PRO A 261 3.87 15.16 6.26
C PRO A 261 3.60 13.64 6.27
N PRO A 262 2.82 13.06 7.20
CA PRO A 262 2.54 11.61 7.19
C PRO A 262 1.81 11.15 5.93
N ALA A 263 0.84 11.94 5.45
CA ALA A 263 0.11 11.62 4.21
C ALA A 263 1.01 11.76 2.98
N LEU A 264 1.91 12.74 2.96
CA LEU A 264 2.91 12.87 1.90
C LEU A 264 3.86 11.67 1.86
N GLU A 265 4.31 11.17 3.01
CA GLU A 265 5.14 9.95 3.11
C GLU A 265 4.42 8.72 2.55
N TRP A 266 3.12 8.57 2.81
CA TRP A 266 2.32 7.52 2.19
C TRP A 266 2.20 7.67 0.68
N CYS A 267 1.99 8.88 0.17
CA CYS A 267 2.01 9.14 -1.27
C CYS A 267 3.35 8.74 -1.91
N VAL A 268 4.48 9.07 -1.26
CA VAL A 268 5.81 8.63 -1.71
C VAL A 268 5.91 7.12 -1.70
N SER A 269 5.53 6.46 -0.59
CA SER A 269 5.57 5.00 -0.44
C SER A 269 4.75 4.26 -1.50
N LEU A 270 3.56 4.76 -1.84
CA LEU A 270 2.71 4.19 -2.89
C LEU A 270 3.30 4.44 -4.29
N SER A 271 3.88 5.62 -4.51
CA SER A 271 4.45 6.01 -5.81
C SER A 271 5.71 5.22 -6.19
N VAL A 272 6.51 4.83 -5.20
CA VAL A 272 7.72 4.01 -5.44
C VAL A 272 7.42 2.52 -5.65
N SER A 273 6.22 2.07 -5.29
CA SER A 273 5.80 0.67 -5.43
C SER A 273 5.30 0.36 -6.84
N PRO A 274 5.48 -0.87 -7.36
CA PRO A 274 4.81 -1.29 -8.59
C PRO A 274 3.28 -1.25 -8.44
N PRO A 275 2.51 -0.87 -9.47
CA PRO A 275 2.95 -0.55 -10.84
C PRO A 275 3.36 0.92 -11.06
N HIS A 276 3.25 1.80 -10.06
CA HIS A 276 3.38 3.25 -10.24
C HIS A 276 4.80 3.70 -10.56
N CYS A 277 5.81 3.03 -10.02
CA CYS A 277 7.21 3.24 -10.36
C CYS A 277 7.71 2.35 -11.51
N ALA A 278 6.84 1.51 -12.09
CA ALA A 278 7.24 0.64 -13.19
C ALA A 278 7.50 1.48 -14.46
N PRO A 279 8.53 1.16 -15.25
CA PRO A 279 8.80 1.88 -16.48
C PRO A 279 7.68 1.58 -17.49
N PRO A 280 7.00 2.61 -18.03
CA PRO A 280 6.04 2.44 -19.10
C PRO A 280 6.77 2.11 -20.40
N ALA A 281 6.02 1.64 -21.39
CA ALA A 281 6.51 1.60 -22.75
C ALA A 281 6.92 3.04 -23.18
N PRO A 282 8.10 3.25 -23.78
CA PRO A 282 8.55 4.57 -24.22
C PRO A 282 7.51 5.23 -25.14
N PRO A 283 7.28 6.56 -25.05
CA PRO A 283 8.31 7.59 -24.79
C PRO A 283 8.21 8.45 -23.49
N ALA A 284 7.27 8.23 -22.56
CA ALA A 284 7.08 9.14 -21.40
C ALA A 284 7.25 8.44 -20.05
N PRO A 285 8.01 8.99 -19.06
CA PRO A 285 8.03 8.48 -17.69
C PRO A 285 6.66 8.71 -17.03
N PRO A 286 6.17 7.78 -16.17
CA PRO A 286 4.85 7.91 -15.56
C PRO A 286 4.82 9.15 -14.65
N ALA A 287 3.66 9.78 -14.49
CA ALA A 287 3.51 11.01 -13.69
C ALA A 287 4.09 10.86 -12.27
N ALA A 288 3.91 9.68 -11.65
CA ALA A 288 4.50 9.33 -10.37
C ALA A 288 6.04 9.48 -10.36
N ARG A 289 6.73 9.05 -11.43
CA ARG A 289 8.19 9.15 -11.54
C ARG A 289 8.65 10.59 -11.74
N ARG A 290 7.91 11.39 -12.51
CA ARG A 290 8.19 12.83 -12.64
C ARG A 290 8.08 13.52 -11.28
N TRP A 291 7.03 13.19 -10.55
CA TRP A 291 6.78 13.72 -9.21
C TRP A 291 7.83 13.28 -8.16
N LEU A 292 8.23 12.00 -8.16
CA LEU A 292 9.28 11.46 -7.28
C LEU A 292 10.66 12.13 -7.47
N ARG A 293 10.88 12.73 -8.65
CA ARG A 293 12.09 13.50 -8.97
C ARG A 293 11.93 15.01 -8.71
N GLY A 294 10.78 15.45 -8.19
CA GLY A 294 10.44 16.85 -7.94
C GLY A 294 10.85 17.38 -6.57
N ALA A 295 10.79 18.70 -6.41
CA ALA A 295 11.26 19.41 -5.23
C ALA A 295 10.49 19.07 -3.93
N LEU A 296 9.19 18.78 -4.02
CA LEU A 296 8.39 18.39 -2.85
C LEU A 296 8.90 17.07 -2.25
N VAL A 297 9.11 16.06 -3.10
CA VAL A 297 9.62 14.75 -2.68
C VAL A 297 11.06 14.87 -2.19
N GLN A 298 11.90 15.67 -2.85
CA GLN A 298 13.24 15.99 -2.35
C GLN A 298 13.21 16.52 -0.92
N ARG A 299 12.35 17.50 -0.61
CA ARG A 299 12.20 18.05 0.75
C ARG A 299 11.72 16.99 1.75
N ALA A 300 10.77 16.14 1.36
CA ALA A 300 10.28 15.05 2.21
C ALA A 300 11.39 14.02 2.50
N LEU A 301 12.18 13.63 1.50
CA LEU A 301 13.27 12.67 1.66
C LEU A 301 14.42 13.23 2.51
N LEU A 302 14.73 14.53 2.41
CA LEU A 302 15.71 15.18 3.29
C LEU A 302 15.21 15.25 4.74
N ALA A 303 13.91 15.45 4.96
CA ALA A 303 13.31 15.38 6.29
C ALA A 303 13.33 13.95 6.86
N LEU A 304 13.04 12.93 6.04
CA LEU A 304 13.17 11.53 6.41
C LEU A 304 14.62 11.15 6.75
N ALA A 305 15.58 11.61 5.95
CA ALA A 305 16.99 11.43 6.25
C ALA A 305 17.38 12.12 7.56
N ALA A 306 16.87 13.33 7.85
CA ALA A 306 17.12 14.01 9.11
C ALA A 306 16.61 13.20 10.30
N ARG A 307 15.35 12.74 10.26
CA ARG A 307 14.74 11.90 11.30
C ARG A 307 15.49 10.58 11.51
N ALA A 308 15.90 9.92 10.43
CA ALA A 308 16.66 8.68 10.50
C ALA A 308 18.07 8.87 11.10
N LEU A 309 18.60 10.09 11.11
CA LEU A 309 19.91 10.46 11.67
C LEU A 309 19.80 11.12 13.06
N ASP A 310 18.61 11.58 13.45
CA ASP A 310 18.36 12.27 14.72
C ASP A 310 18.41 11.26 15.88
N PRO A 311 19.27 11.46 16.89
CA PRO A 311 19.31 10.62 18.07
C PRO A 311 18.15 10.83 19.04
N HIS A 312 17.50 12.00 19.01
CA HIS A 312 16.40 12.36 19.91
C HIS A 312 15.03 11.92 19.40
N ASP A 313 14.93 11.51 18.13
CA ASP A 313 13.72 10.95 17.56
C ASP A 313 13.59 9.46 17.96
N PRO A 314 12.43 8.97 18.45
CA PRO A 314 12.18 7.52 18.54
C PRO A 314 12.55 6.84 17.22
N HIS A 315 13.24 5.68 17.30
CA HIS A 315 13.66 4.97 16.10
C HIS A 315 12.44 4.64 15.26
N ASP A 316 12.31 5.33 14.12
CA ASP A 316 11.26 5.10 13.15
C ASP A 316 11.80 4.23 12.00
N PRO A 317 11.62 2.90 12.06
CA PRO A 317 12.06 2.00 11.01
C PRO A 317 11.35 2.30 9.68
N HIS A 318 10.13 2.85 9.69
CA HIS A 318 9.40 3.18 8.47
C HIS A 318 10.11 4.28 7.69
N ALA A 319 10.61 5.31 8.38
CA ALA A 319 11.34 6.41 7.74
C ALA A 319 12.63 5.93 7.05
N ALA A 320 13.38 5.04 7.73
CA ALA A 320 14.59 4.44 7.18
C ALA A 320 14.27 3.54 5.97
N ASP A 321 13.26 2.68 6.08
CA ASP A 321 12.87 1.78 5.00
C ASP A 321 12.38 2.54 3.76
N LEU A 322 11.55 3.57 3.94
CA LEU A 322 11.07 4.42 2.85
C LEU A 322 12.22 5.15 2.16
N LEU A 323 13.14 5.73 2.93
CA LEU A 323 14.35 6.37 2.40
C LEU A 323 15.17 5.39 1.54
N LEU A 324 15.44 4.18 2.05
CA LEU A 324 16.20 3.16 1.32
C LEU A 324 15.49 2.72 0.05
N HIS A 325 14.16 2.59 0.08
CA HIS A 325 13.36 2.25 -1.08
C HIS A 325 13.45 3.33 -2.16
N CYS A 326 13.40 4.62 -1.78
CA CYS A 326 13.55 5.75 -2.71
C CYS A 326 14.95 5.85 -3.33
N LEU A 327 16.00 5.37 -2.64
CA LEU A 327 17.37 5.28 -3.17
C LEU A 327 17.59 4.07 -4.11
N GLY A 328 16.57 3.24 -4.29
CA GLY A 328 16.58 2.06 -5.16
C GLY A 328 16.52 2.39 -6.66
N HIS A 329 16.35 1.34 -7.47
CA HIS A 329 16.25 1.43 -8.92
C HIS A 329 14.97 0.78 -9.42
N ASP A 330 14.49 1.27 -10.56
CA ASP A 330 13.44 0.60 -11.29
C ASP A 330 13.95 -0.71 -11.95
N PRO A 331 13.05 -1.53 -12.52
CA PRO A 331 13.43 -2.74 -13.26
C PRO A 331 14.37 -2.52 -14.46
N GLN A 332 14.50 -1.29 -14.96
CA GLN A 332 15.42 -0.91 -16.05
C GLN A 332 16.80 -0.47 -15.54
N GLY A 333 16.98 -0.36 -14.23
CA GLY A 333 18.23 0.06 -13.60
C GLY A 333 18.43 1.58 -13.58
N GLU A 334 17.36 2.37 -13.68
CA GLU A 334 17.41 3.82 -13.45
C GLU A 334 17.03 4.17 -12.01
N SER A 335 17.65 5.22 -11.46
CA SER A 335 17.31 5.78 -10.14
C SER A 335 15.85 6.22 -10.07
N ILE A 336 15.18 5.83 -8.98
CA ILE A 336 13.80 6.22 -8.70
C ILE A 336 13.72 7.75 -8.47
N THR A 337 14.56 8.28 -7.60
CA THR A 337 14.68 9.72 -7.32
C THR A 337 15.76 10.39 -8.17
N SER A 338 15.78 11.73 -8.19
CA SER A 338 16.79 12.48 -8.94
C SER A 338 18.19 12.33 -8.32
N ASP A 339 19.23 12.35 -9.16
CA ASP A 339 20.63 12.30 -8.70
C ASP A 339 20.97 13.50 -7.79
N GLU A 340 20.35 14.66 -8.02
CA GLU A 340 20.47 15.83 -7.14
C GLU A 340 19.97 15.53 -5.73
N THR A 341 18.78 14.93 -5.60
CA THR A 341 18.22 14.54 -4.31
C THR A 341 19.12 13.52 -3.61
N ILE A 342 19.62 12.52 -4.35
CA ILE A 342 20.57 11.53 -3.82
C ILE A 342 21.85 12.22 -3.33
N GLY A 343 22.36 13.19 -4.07
CA GLY A 343 23.53 13.97 -3.71
C GLY A 343 23.37 14.71 -2.37
N LEU A 344 22.24 15.37 -2.17
CA LEU A 344 21.91 16.10 -0.94
C LEU A 344 21.72 15.17 0.26
N ILE A 345 21.05 14.03 0.07
CA ILE A 345 20.93 13.00 1.13
C ILE A 345 22.32 12.49 1.52
N VAL A 346 23.20 12.21 0.55
CA VAL A 346 24.57 11.76 0.81
C VAL A 346 25.37 12.83 1.55
N GLU A 347 25.18 14.11 1.23
CA GLU A 347 25.79 15.23 1.96
C GLU A 347 25.40 15.23 3.43
N GLN A 348 24.10 15.21 3.71
CA GLN A 348 23.56 15.20 5.06
C GLN A 348 24.02 13.98 5.88
N VAL A 349 24.05 12.80 5.25
CA VAL A 349 24.56 11.57 5.89
C VAL A 349 26.08 11.67 6.15
N CYS A 350 26.86 12.22 5.22
CA CYS A 350 28.30 12.40 5.42
C CYS A 350 28.61 13.39 6.54
N GLU A 351 27.84 14.47 6.66
CA GLU A 351 27.94 15.44 7.76
C GLU A 351 27.66 14.75 9.10
N ALA A 352 26.57 13.99 9.19
CA ALA A 352 26.23 13.24 10.41
C ALA A 352 27.32 12.24 10.83
N VAL A 353 27.94 11.54 9.86
CA VAL A 353 29.07 10.63 10.11
C VAL A 353 30.32 11.40 10.57
N SER A 354 30.56 12.60 10.03
CA SER A 354 31.72 13.41 10.39
C SER A 354 31.62 13.90 11.85
N LEU A 355 30.41 14.27 12.30
CA LEU A 355 30.17 14.63 13.70
C LEU A 355 30.55 13.49 14.68
N VAL A 356 30.24 12.24 14.32
CA VAL A 356 30.64 11.07 15.13
C VAL A 356 32.17 10.92 15.17
N ALA A 357 32.84 11.16 14.04
CA ALA A 357 34.30 11.11 13.95
C ALA A 357 35.00 12.23 14.74
N GLU A 358 34.35 13.39 14.89
CA GLU A 358 34.84 14.54 15.66
C GLU A 358 34.61 14.40 17.18
N GLY A 359 34.00 13.31 17.62
CA GLY A 359 33.81 12.98 19.04
C GLY A 359 32.44 13.35 19.60
N GLU A 360 31.52 13.80 18.76
CA GLU A 360 30.11 13.94 19.14
C GLU A 360 29.54 12.53 19.42
N GLY A 361 29.21 12.26 20.68
CA GLY A 361 28.75 10.95 21.14
C GLY A 361 29.71 10.19 22.08
N GLN A 362 30.86 10.75 22.45
CA GLN A 362 31.81 10.15 23.41
C GLN A 362 31.28 10.04 24.87
N GLY A 363 30.02 10.42 25.14
CA GLY A 363 29.34 10.23 26.42
C GLY A 363 28.63 8.88 26.52
N GLU A 364 28.51 8.33 27.73
CA GLU A 364 27.73 7.11 27.98
C GLU A 364 26.23 7.33 27.73
N GLY A 365 25.51 6.29 27.28
CA GLY A 365 24.07 6.36 26.99
C GLY A 365 23.75 6.99 25.64
N GLU A 366 23.14 8.19 25.65
CA GLU A 366 22.56 8.85 24.47
C GLU A 366 23.59 9.12 23.36
N GLY A 367 24.84 9.47 23.71
CA GLY A 367 25.90 9.72 22.74
C GLY A 367 26.31 8.48 21.95
N ARG A 368 26.30 7.31 22.60
CA ARG A 368 26.61 6.03 21.98
C ARG A 368 25.51 5.59 21.04
N GLU A 369 24.25 5.74 21.44
CA GLU A 369 23.09 5.42 20.60
C GLU A 369 23.01 6.32 19.36
N ALA A 370 23.35 7.60 19.50
CA ALA A 370 23.47 8.53 18.39
C ALA A 370 24.52 8.09 17.37
N ALA A 371 25.72 7.73 17.84
CA ALA A 371 26.81 7.25 17.01
C ALA A 371 26.44 5.93 16.29
N GLU A 372 25.82 5.00 17.02
CA GLU A 372 25.31 3.73 16.48
C GLU A 372 24.30 3.97 15.34
N ARG A 373 23.30 4.82 15.59
CA ARG A 373 22.25 5.13 14.61
C ARG A 373 22.82 5.77 13.36
N ARG A 374 23.63 6.83 13.50
CA ARG A 374 24.26 7.53 12.37
C ARG A 374 25.15 6.60 11.55
N ALA A 375 25.95 5.76 12.21
CA ALA A 375 26.80 4.78 11.53
C ALA A 375 25.99 3.72 10.77
N ARG A 376 24.91 3.20 11.36
CA ARG A 376 24.01 2.22 10.74
C ARG A 376 23.28 2.81 9.54
N THR A 377 22.62 3.96 9.70
CA THR A 377 21.91 4.65 8.62
C THR A 377 22.86 4.95 7.45
N ALA A 378 24.08 5.41 7.74
CA ALA A 378 25.09 5.66 6.71
C ALA A 378 25.53 4.37 5.99
N ALA A 379 25.69 3.26 6.71
CA ALA A 379 26.01 1.96 6.10
C ALA A 379 24.88 1.44 5.21
N GLN A 380 23.63 1.58 5.63
CA GLN A 380 22.45 1.18 4.86
C GLN A 380 22.28 2.02 3.58
N VAL A 381 22.37 3.35 3.69
CA VAL A 381 22.35 4.27 2.53
C VAL A 381 23.49 3.95 1.57
N CYS A 382 24.70 3.70 2.08
CA CYS A 382 25.85 3.35 1.26
C CYS A 382 25.65 2.02 0.52
N SER A 383 25.07 1.03 1.20
CA SER A 383 24.77 -0.28 0.61
C SER A 383 23.69 -0.19 -0.47
N ALA A 384 22.62 0.58 -0.24
CA ALA A 384 21.59 0.86 -1.24
C ALA A 384 22.22 1.51 -2.48
N LEU A 385 23.03 2.55 -2.30
CA LEU A 385 23.72 3.25 -3.39
C LEU A 385 24.78 2.40 -4.11
N ALA A 386 25.39 1.44 -3.40
CA ALA A 386 26.32 0.49 -4.01
C ALA A 386 25.59 -0.53 -4.90
N GLY A 387 24.42 -1.02 -4.45
CA GLY A 387 23.57 -1.90 -5.26
C GLY A 387 23.14 -1.25 -6.58
N THR A 388 23.07 0.08 -6.59
CA THR A 388 22.66 0.90 -7.73
C THR A 388 23.81 1.47 -8.56
N ARG A 389 25.07 1.23 -8.16
CA ARG A 389 26.27 1.79 -8.82
C ARG A 389 26.25 3.31 -8.94
N ASN A 390 25.52 4.01 -8.07
CA ASN A 390 25.38 5.45 -8.12
C ASN A 390 26.72 6.14 -7.81
N ALA A 391 27.08 7.19 -8.55
CA ALA A 391 28.37 7.88 -8.40
C ALA A 391 28.56 8.52 -7.01
N HIS A 392 27.48 8.92 -6.34
CA HIS A 392 27.52 9.51 -5.01
C HIS A 392 27.96 8.52 -3.92
N CYS A 393 27.88 7.20 -4.15
CA CYS A 393 28.34 6.19 -3.19
C CYS A 393 29.83 6.33 -2.85
N ALA A 394 30.65 6.89 -3.76
CA ALA A 394 32.08 7.10 -3.53
C ALA A 394 32.37 8.07 -2.38
N ARG A 395 31.53 9.11 -2.20
CA ARG A 395 31.67 10.08 -1.11
C ARG A 395 31.36 9.42 0.23
N LEU A 396 30.25 8.70 0.29
CA LEU A 396 29.81 8.03 1.51
C LEU A 396 30.76 6.90 1.92
N ALA A 397 31.27 6.13 0.96
CA ALA A 397 32.30 5.10 1.21
C ALA A 397 33.58 5.70 1.80
N HIS A 398 33.98 6.90 1.35
CA HIS A 398 35.11 7.62 1.93
C HIS A 398 34.83 8.06 3.38
N ALA A 399 33.64 8.59 3.65
CA ALA A 399 33.23 9.00 5.00
C ALA A 399 33.19 7.81 5.97
N LEU A 400 32.58 6.69 5.57
CA LEU A 400 32.52 5.44 6.36
C LEU A 400 33.90 4.85 6.64
N PHE A 401 34.80 4.89 5.66
CA PHE A 401 36.19 4.45 5.87
C PHE A 401 36.95 5.38 6.83
N SER A 402 36.71 6.69 6.74
CA SER A 402 37.28 7.67 7.67
C SER A 402 36.78 7.44 9.09
N LEU A 403 35.48 7.20 9.26
CA LEU A 403 34.86 6.86 10.55
C LEU A 403 35.54 5.64 11.17
N GLN A 404 35.74 4.58 10.39
CA GLN A 404 36.39 3.35 10.85
C GLN A 404 37.84 3.58 11.34
N LEU A 405 38.56 4.54 10.78
CA LEU A 405 39.93 4.84 11.18
C LEU A 405 40.02 5.72 12.43
N HIS A 406 39.10 6.69 12.58
CA HIS A 406 39.19 7.72 13.61
C HIS A 406 38.40 7.40 14.88
N VAL A 407 37.35 6.58 14.79
CA VAL A 407 36.50 6.25 15.94
C VAL A 407 37.05 5.04 16.70
N PRO A 408 37.28 5.14 18.02
CA PRO A 408 37.78 4.03 18.83
C PRO A 408 36.77 2.88 18.94
N GLY A 409 37.29 1.67 19.17
CA GLY A 409 36.45 0.50 19.45
C GLY A 409 35.64 0.70 20.73
N GLY A 410 34.34 0.39 20.68
CA GLY A 410 33.42 0.51 21.83
C GLY A 410 32.30 1.54 21.65
N LEU A 411 32.48 2.56 20.79
CA LEU A 411 31.45 3.58 20.53
C LEU A 411 30.30 3.04 19.67
N VAL A 412 30.62 2.18 18.70
CA VAL A 412 29.67 1.52 17.80
C VAL A 412 29.76 0.01 18.01
N SER A 413 28.63 -0.69 17.92
CA SER A 413 28.52 -2.13 18.13
C SER A 413 29.33 -2.92 17.09
N PRO A 414 29.77 -4.15 17.42
CA PRO A 414 30.46 -5.02 16.48
C PRO A 414 29.65 -5.29 15.18
N ASP A 415 28.33 -5.38 15.30
CA ASP A 415 27.41 -5.66 14.20
C ASP A 415 27.32 -4.46 13.25
N THR A 416 27.09 -3.25 13.77
CA THR A 416 27.10 -2.04 12.95
C THR A 416 28.47 -1.79 12.34
N TRP A 417 29.57 -2.12 13.03
CA TRP A 417 30.90 -2.08 12.43
C TRP A 417 31.07 -3.09 11.28
N ALA A 418 30.44 -4.26 11.36
CA ALA A 418 30.43 -5.22 10.26
C ALA A 418 29.65 -4.66 9.06
N GLU A 419 28.48 -4.05 9.30
CA GLU A 419 27.69 -3.38 8.26
C GLU A 419 28.48 -2.25 7.59
N VAL A 420 29.09 -1.35 8.37
CA VAL A 420 29.93 -0.26 7.86
C VAL A 420 31.04 -0.79 6.96
N ARG A 421 31.75 -1.84 7.38
CA ARG A 421 32.81 -2.48 6.58
C ARG A 421 32.29 -3.10 5.30
N CYS A 422 31.16 -3.79 5.36
CA CYS A 422 30.53 -4.38 4.20
C CYS A 422 30.10 -3.29 3.20
N ALA A 423 29.49 -2.21 3.70
CA ALA A 423 28.97 -1.11 2.89
C ALA A 423 30.06 -0.39 2.07
N TRP A 424 31.13 0.10 2.71
CA TRP A 424 32.16 0.84 1.96
C TRP A 424 32.95 -0.07 0.98
N ARG A 425 33.09 -1.37 1.29
CA ARG A 425 33.72 -2.36 0.39
C ARG A 425 32.83 -2.70 -0.79
N ALA A 426 31.52 -2.84 -0.57
CA ALA A 426 30.54 -3.05 -1.61
C ALA A 426 30.52 -1.84 -2.57
N ALA A 427 30.49 -0.62 -2.03
CA ALA A 427 30.57 0.61 -2.82
C ALA A 427 31.86 0.68 -3.66
N LEU A 428 33.02 0.34 -3.07
CA LEU A 428 34.29 0.30 -3.82
C LEU A 428 34.28 -0.69 -4.99
N SER A 429 33.56 -1.80 -4.83
CA SER A 429 33.41 -2.85 -5.85
C SER A 429 32.38 -2.48 -6.92
N ALA A 430 31.36 -1.71 -6.56
CA ALA A 430 30.27 -1.28 -7.45
C ALA A 430 30.67 -0.11 -8.37
N LEU A 431 31.63 0.72 -7.94
CA LEU A 431 32.09 1.87 -8.72
C LEU A 431 32.77 1.46 -10.03
N SER A 432 32.55 2.26 -11.08
CA SER A 432 33.26 2.10 -12.35
C SER A 432 34.78 2.33 -12.18
N PRO A 433 35.63 1.81 -13.10
CA PRO A 433 37.08 1.73 -12.87
C PRO A 433 37.77 3.07 -12.58
N ALA A 434 37.35 4.17 -13.19
CA ALA A 434 37.96 5.49 -12.98
C ALA A 434 37.61 6.08 -11.59
N PRO A 435 36.32 6.22 -11.19
CA PRO A 435 35.92 6.58 -9.84
C PRO A 435 36.51 5.64 -8.77
N GLY A 436 36.49 4.33 -9.01
CA GLY A 436 37.04 3.33 -8.09
C GLY A 436 38.53 3.55 -7.82
N ARG A 437 39.35 3.79 -8.86
CA ARG A 437 40.77 4.13 -8.70
C ARG A 437 40.98 5.42 -7.90
N ARG A 438 40.19 6.46 -8.17
CA ARG A 438 40.27 7.73 -7.44
C ARG A 438 39.94 7.54 -5.95
N LEU A 439 38.91 6.76 -5.65
CA LEU A 439 38.53 6.44 -4.27
C LEU A 439 39.66 5.67 -3.57
N ARG A 440 40.18 4.59 -4.16
CA ARG A 440 41.31 3.83 -3.58
C ARG A 440 42.50 4.73 -3.25
N ALA A 441 42.89 5.62 -4.16
CA ALA A 441 43.98 6.57 -3.93
C ALA A 441 43.68 7.57 -2.81
N ARG A 442 42.41 7.94 -2.58
CA ARG A 442 42.00 8.75 -1.42
C ARG A 442 42.07 7.95 -0.12
N LEU A 443 41.57 6.72 -0.10
CA LEU A 443 41.60 5.85 1.09
C LEU A 443 43.05 5.57 1.53
N VAL A 444 43.96 5.30 0.59
CA VAL A 444 45.40 5.10 0.88
C VAL A 444 46.00 6.35 1.52
N ARG A 445 45.73 7.54 0.98
CA ARG A 445 46.19 8.81 1.57
C ARG A 445 45.66 9.02 2.99
N LEU A 446 44.40 8.63 3.23
CA LEU A 446 43.77 8.75 4.54
C LEU A 446 44.41 7.81 5.57
N VAL A 447 44.75 6.58 5.18
CA VAL A 447 45.54 5.65 6.02
C VAL A 447 46.92 6.24 6.34
N HIS A 448 47.64 6.76 5.35
CA HIS A 448 48.96 7.37 5.58
C HIS A 448 48.88 8.57 6.52
N ALA A 449 47.88 9.44 6.36
CA ALA A 449 47.67 10.59 7.24
C ALA A 449 47.37 10.15 8.69
N HIS A 450 46.48 9.16 8.86
CA HIS A 450 46.14 8.63 10.18
C HIS A 450 47.34 7.98 10.88
N LEU A 451 48.14 7.19 10.16
CA LEU A 451 49.38 6.61 10.69
C LEU A 451 50.38 7.70 11.08
N ALA A 452 50.58 8.71 10.24
CA ALA A 452 51.48 9.83 10.54
C ALA A 452 51.07 10.58 11.81
N GLN A 453 49.78 10.87 11.99
CA GLN A 453 49.26 11.50 13.22
C GLN A 453 49.51 10.63 14.47
N ARG A 454 49.30 9.31 14.38
CA ARG A 454 49.62 8.38 15.49
C ARG A 454 51.11 8.33 15.81
N TYR A 455 51.98 8.31 14.79
CA TYR A 455 53.43 8.33 15.00
C TYR A 455 53.92 9.65 15.61
N VAL A 456 53.35 10.80 15.22
CA VAL A 456 53.67 12.12 15.82
C VAL A 456 53.21 12.18 17.28
N HIS A 457 52.03 11.65 17.63
CA HIS A 457 51.61 11.56 19.03
C HIS A 457 52.52 10.65 19.87
N LEU A 458 52.97 9.52 19.32
CA LEU A 458 53.92 8.61 19.99
C LEU A 458 55.32 9.23 20.14
N ALA A 459 55.76 10.06 19.19
CA ALA A 459 57.03 10.79 19.27
C ALA A 459 56.95 12.01 20.22
N GLY A 460 55.85 12.75 20.22
CA GLY A 460 55.59 13.86 21.15
C GLY A 460 55.40 13.42 22.59
N GLY A 461 54.80 12.24 22.83
CA GLY A 461 54.71 11.62 24.15
C GLY A 461 56.06 11.19 24.73
N ARG A 462 57.08 10.96 23.89
CA ARG A 462 58.46 10.70 24.35
C ARG A 462 59.19 11.95 24.82
N ASN A 463 58.82 13.15 24.35
CA ASN A 463 59.45 14.39 24.81
C ASN A 463 58.98 14.83 26.21
N ASN A 464 57.83 14.35 26.69
CA ASN A 464 57.38 14.60 28.07
C ASN A 464 57.97 13.62 29.11
N LEU A 465 58.64 12.54 28.67
CA LEU A 465 59.35 11.61 29.55
C LEU A 465 60.81 12.01 29.81
N VAL A 466 61.35 13.02 29.10
CA VAL A 466 62.74 13.47 29.26
C VAL A 466 62.90 14.57 30.33
N HIS A 467 61.81 15.17 30.81
CA HIS A 467 61.88 16.24 31.83
C HIS A 467 61.72 15.79 33.30
N CYS A 468 61.56 14.49 33.58
CA CYS A 468 61.36 14.00 34.96
C CYS A 468 62.57 13.32 35.61
N ILE A 469 63.76 13.34 35.00
CA ILE A 469 64.95 12.73 35.61
C ILE A 469 66.13 13.68 35.48
N HIS A 470 66.25 14.64 36.39
CA HIS A 470 67.50 15.25 36.90
C HIS A 470 67.09 16.40 37.84
N THR A 471 66.95 16.16 39.15
CA THR A 471 68.00 16.39 40.18
C THR A 471 67.32 16.29 41.56
N PRO A 472 68.01 16.29 42.71
CA PRO A 472 69.35 15.78 43.08
C PRO A 472 69.29 14.93 44.38
N HIS A 473 70.39 14.27 44.81
CA HIS A 473 70.81 14.30 46.21
C HIS A 473 72.15 13.56 46.47
N LYS A 474 73.05 14.33 47.10
CA LYS A 474 74.28 14.01 47.85
C LYS A 474 75.54 13.69 47.05
#